data_AF-A0A3D3XDX3-F1
#
_entry.id   AF-A0A3D3XDX3-F1
#
_cell.length_a   1.000
_cell.length_b   1.000
_cell.length_c   1.000
_cell.angle_alpha   90.00
_cell.angle_beta   90.00
_cell.angle_gamma   90.00
#
_symmetry.space_group_name_H-M   'P 1'
#
loop_
_entity.id
_entity.type
_entity.pdbx_description
1 polymer ?
#
loop_
_entity_poly.entity_id
_entity_poly.type
_entity_poly.pdbx_seq_one_letter_code
_entity_poly.pdbx_strand_id
1 'polypeptide(L)'
;MHYFYFMPFLLVYSAVYCSAASPSLSWENDHLKKKVGHAVKSVRFIFPFSNKTSKTVSIESIEASCGCTQAKPPVLPWLIEAGTQQELEVFVNVQGKTGIFTKSLTVVSSLGKNELTTTVEIDNPVLREMSPAERERNLFQSKKNRQAIFTGECGTCHAEPTRNKYGPSLYEAACGICHEARHRAAMVPDLKGKIKSESAAYWRQWITHGKEGGIMPAFAASEKGPLSGSQISTLVHALAKPEPETKKRKGVIRSFGTPRSGIKK
;
A
#
# COMPACT_ATOMS: atom_id res chain seq x y z
N MET A 1 60.35 35.21 63.70
CA MET A 1 60.71 35.71 62.37
C MET A 1 60.23 34.68 61.35
N HIS A 2 59.10 34.92 60.67
CA HIS A 2 58.56 33.99 59.67
C HIS A 2 58.88 34.54 58.27
N TYR A 3 59.71 33.82 57.52
CA TYR A 3 60.08 34.12 56.14
C TYR A 3 58.97 33.65 55.19
N PHE A 4 58.41 34.57 54.39
CA PHE A 4 57.50 34.24 53.29
C PHE A 4 58.31 34.03 52.00
N TYR A 5 58.25 32.81 51.45
CA TYR A 5 58.79 32.48 50.12
C TYR A 5 57.74 32.83 49.05
N PHE A 6 58.13 33.67 48.09
CA PHE A 6 57.32 34.05 46.94
C PHE A 6 57.67 33.12 45.77
N MET A 7 56.77 32.20 45.42
CA MET A 7 56.92 31.36 44.22
C MET A 7 56.24 32.04 43.02
N PRO A 8 56.96 32.30 41.91
CA PRO A 8 56.35 32.93 40.75
C PRO A 8 55.55 31.90 39.94
N PHE A 9 54.27 32.21 39.72
CA PHE A 9 53.36 31.38 38.94
C PHE A 9 53.61 31.62 37.44
N LEU A 10 54.17 30.62 36.76
CA LEU A 10 54.42 30.63 35.32
C LEU A 10 53.09 30.44 34.58
N LEU A 11 52.62 31.50 33.93
CA LEU A 11 51.40 31.51 33.11
C LEU A 11 51.69 30.83 31.76
N VAL A 12 51.24 29.58 31.61
CA VAL A 12 51.29 28.84 30.35
C VAL A 12 50.11 29.28 29.49
N TYR A 13 50.38 30.00 28.41
CA TYR A 13 49.37 30.37 27.40
C TYR A 13 49.14 29.19 26.45
N SER A 14 48.02 28.48 26.63
CA SER A 14 47.55 27.48 25.67
C SER A 14 46.96 28.20 24.45
N ALA A 15 47.64 28.14 23.31
CA ALA A 15 47.09 28.60 22.03
C ALA A 15 45.95 27.67 21.60
N VAL A 16 44.72 28.18 21.61
CA VAL A 16 43.54 27.49 21.06
C VAL A 16 43.62 27.57 19.54
N TYR A 17 43.96 26.45 18.89
CA TYR A 17 43.86 26.32 17.44
C TYR A 17 42.38 26.15 17.06
N CYS A 18 41.76 27.21 16.56
CA CYS A 18 40.46 27.14 15.92
C CYS A 18 40.64 26.51 14.53
N SER A 19 40.19 25.27 14.36
CA SER A 19 40.14 24.64 13.04
C SER A 19 39.08 25.35 12.20
N ALA A 20 39.50 26.19 11.26
CA ALA A 20 38.58 26.85 10.34
C ALA A 20 37.93 25.79 9.45
N ALA A 21 36.60 25.68 9.50
CA ALA A 21 35.84 24.87 8.56
C ALA A 21 36.23 25.25 7.13
N SER A 22 36.47 24.25 6.28
CA SER A 22 36.81 24.50 4.87
C SER A 22 35.72 25.37 4.23
N PRO A 23 36.10 26.41 3.46
CA PRO A 23 35.11 27.26 2.82
C PRO A 23 34.24 26.37 1.92
N SER A 24 32.93 26.59 1.94
CA SER A 24 31.99 25.89 1.06
C SER A 24 30.80 26.79 0.77
N LEU A 25 30.01 26.44 -0.24
CA LEU A 25 28.76 27.15 -0.51
C LEU A 25 27.81 26.99 0.69
N SER A 26 27.09 28.06 1.04
CA SER A 26 26.16 28.05 2.16
C SER A 26 24.77 27.62 1.69
N TRP A 27 24.45 26.35 1.89
CA TRP A 27 23.13 25.76 1.61
C TRP A 27 22.15 26.06 2.75
N GLU A 28 20.89 26.33 2.44
CA GLU A 28 19.86 26.49 3.47
C GLU A 28 19.56 25.17 4.19
N ASN A 29 19.48 24.08 3.40
CA ASN A 29 19.34 22.72 3.88
C ASN A 29 20.16 21.81 2.96
N ASP A 30 20.89 20.87 3.55
CA ASP A 30 21.57 19.80 2.83
C ASP A 30 20.71 18.53 2.69
N HIS A 31 19.60 18.46 3.41
CA HIS A 31 18.63 17.36 3.36
C HIS A 31 17.21 17.86 3.13
N LEU A 32 16.55 17.35 2.09
CA LEU A 32 15.14 17.62 1.83
C LEU A 32 14.32 16.33 1.78
N LYS A 33 13.14 16.32 2.41
CA LYS A 33 12.21 15.19 2.40
C LYS A 33 10.89 15.57 1.74
N LYS A 34 10.37 14.70 0.87
CA LYS A 34 9.01 14.83 0.30
C LYS A 34 8.25 13.51 0.38
N LYS A 35 6.96 13.60 0.70
CA LYS A 35 6.00 12.51 0.63
C LYS A 35 5.14 12.64 -0.62
N VAL A 36 4.97 11.56 -1.38
CA VAL A 36 4.28 11.57 -2.67
C VAL A 36 3.36 10.36 -2.85
N GLY A 37 2.29 10.53 -3.63
CA GLY A 37 1.38 9.44 -3.98
C GLY A 37 2.03 8.40 -4.91
N HIS A 38 1.52 7.17 -4.88
CA HIS A 38 2.04 6.03 -5.65
C HIS A 38 2.07 6.22 -7.18
N ALA A 39 1.29 7.18 -7.72
CA ALA A 39 1.19 7.43 -9.15
C ALA A 39 2.21 8.48 -9.67
N VAL A 40 2.94 9.15 -8.77
CA VAL A 40 3.95 10.14 -9.14
C VAL A 40 5.12 9.45 -9.82
N LYS A 41 5.63 10.01 -10.92
CA LYS A 41 6.75 9.45 -11.69
C LYS A 41 8.08 10.15 -11.41
N SER A 42 8.05 11.44 -11.07
CA SER A 42 9.23 12.25 -10.77
C SER A 42 8.93 13.26 -9.67
N VAL A 43 9.90 13.49 -8.79
CA VAL A 43 9.79 14.43 -7.66
C VAL A 43 10.83 15.53 -7.82
N ARG A 44 10.39 16.79 -7.82
CA ARG A 44 11.26 17.97 -7.86
C ARG A 44 11.66 18.39 -6.45
N PHE A 45 12.95 18.63 -6.23
CA PHE A 45 13.55 19.26 -5.06
C PHE A 45 14.22 20.56 -5.50
N ILE A 46 14.24 21.55 -4.62
CA ILE A 46 14.90 22.84 -4.83
C ILE A 46 15.80 23.06 -3.63
N PHE A 47 17.09 23.21 -3.87
CA PHE A 47 18.09 23.49 -2.85
C PHE A 47 18.56 24.94 -2.98
N PRO A 48 18.07 25.87 -2.14
CA PRO A 48 18.59 27.22 -2.11
C PRO A 48 19.98 27.25 -1.48
N PHE A 49 20.87 28.07 -2.05
CA PHE A 49 22.22 28.28 -1.55
C PHE A 49 22.73 29.68 -1.83
N SER A 50 23.83 30.05 -1.17
CA SER A 50 24.46 31.36 -1.33
C SER A 50 25.97 31.28 -1.34
N ASN A 51 26.61 32.19 -2.08
CA ASN A 51 28.04 32.44 -1.98
C ASN A 51 28.30 33.54 -0.95
N LYS A 52 28.71 33.16 0.27
CA LYS A 52 29.05 34.10 1.35
C LYS A 52 30.50 34.57 1.33
N THR A 53 31.28 34.18 0.33
CA THR A 53 32.68 34.60 0.20
C THR A 53 32.75 35.97 -0.50
N SER A 54 33.92 36.60 -0.45
CA SER A 54 34.21 37.85 -1.15
C SER A 54 34.62 37.68 -2.61
N LYS A 55 34.63 36.44 -3.13
CA LYS A 55 35.07 36.12 -4.49
C LYS A 55 34.02 35.29 -5.22
N THR A 56 34.03 35.33 -6.54
CA THR A 56 33.22 34.41 -7.36
C THR A 56 33.63 32.96 -7.10
N VAL A 57 32.64 32.09 -6.93
CA VAL A 57 32.81 30.64 -6.76
C VAL A 57 32.31 29.96 -8.02
N SER A 58 33.03 28.95 -8.50
CA SER A 58 32.59 28.12 -9.63
C SER A 58 32.13 26.76 -9.13
N ILE A 59 30.95 26.33 -9.57
CA ILE A 59 30.52 24.92 -9.47
C ILE A 59 30.98 24.23 -10.75
N GLU A 60 31.87 23.26 -10.62
CA GLU A 60 32.51 22.56 -11.75
C GLU A 60 31.67 21.36 -12.20
N SER A 61 31.09 20.63 -11.25
CA SER A 61 30.27 19.45 -11.53
C SER A 61 29.26 19.17 -10.42
N ILE A 62 28.22 18.42 -10.79
CA ILE A 62 27.22 17.90 -9.86
C ILE A 62 27.03 16.43 -10.16
N GLU A 63 27.44 15.57 -9.23
CA GLU A 63 27.49 14.12 -9.41
C GLU A 63 26.38 13.46 -8.59
N ALA A 64 25.45 12.78 -9.25
CA ALA A 64 24.41 12.02 -8.58
C ALA A 64 24.85 10.58 -8.30
N SER A 65 24.43 10.01 -7.16
CA SER A 65 24.73 8.61 -6.79
C SER A 65 24.06 7.54 -7.67
N CYS A 66 23.03 7.91 -8.45
CA CYS A 66 22.37 7.04 -9.42
C CYS A 66 21.88 7.86 -10.62
N GLY A 67 21.70 7.22 -11.78
CA GLY A 67 21.01 7.82 -12.94
C GLY A 67 19.52 8.13 -12.70
N CYS A 68 18.99 7.77 -11.52
CA CYS A 68 17.62 8.09 -11.11
C CYS A 68 17.47 9.47 -10.46
N THR A 69 18.57 10.19 -10.22
CA THR A 69 18.60 11.55 -9.68
C THR A 69 19.32 12.44 -10.68
N GLN A 70 18.70 13.56 -11.05
CA GLN A 70 19.24 14.49 -12.03
C GLN A 70 19.18 15.91 -11.51
N ALA A 71 20.34 16.55 -11.37
CA ALA A 71 20.45 17.97 -11.12
C ALA A 71 20.27 18.76 -12.43
N LYS A 72 19.70 19.98 -12.35
CA LYS A 72 19.56 20.90 -13.48
C LYS A 72 20.26 22.23 -13.19
N PRO A 73 21.61 22.29 -13.29
CA PRO A 73 22.31 23.57 -13.29
C PRO A 73 22.05 24.33 -14.61
N PRO A 74 22.22 25.67 -14.65
CA PRO A 74 22.06 26.45 -15.88
C PRO A 74 23.10 26.08 -16.96
N VAL A 75 24.39 26.17 -16.62
CA VAL A 75 25.54 25.80 -17.45
C VAL A 75 26.73 25.53 -16.52
N LEU A 76 27.58 24.56 -16.85
CA LEU A 76 28.80 24.28 -16.10
C LEU A 76 30.05 24.76 -16.88
N PRO A 77 31.05 25.36 -16.22
CA PRO A 77 31.05 25.72 -14.80
C PRO A 77 30.05 26.83 -14.47
N TRP A 78 29.30 26.67 -13.37
CA TRP A 78 28.30 27.63 -12.94
C TRP A 78 28.94 28.64 -12.00
N LEU A 79 29.06 29.89 -12.47
CA LEU A 79 29.65 30.99 -11.72
C LEU A 79 28.63 31.62 -10.76
N ILE A 80 29.01 31.70 -9.47
CA ILE A 80 28.20 32.25 -8.40
C ILE A 80 28.92 33.49 -7.85
N GLU A 81 28.38 34.67 -8.16
CA GLU A 81 28.96 35.93 -7.72
C GLU A 81 28.95 36.08 -6.19
N ALA A 82 29.91 36.83 -5.66
CA ALA A 82 30.03 37.09 -4.23
C ALA A 82 28.74 37.73 -3.67
N GLY A 83 28.23 37.19 -2.56
CA GLY A 83 27.03 37.67 -1.89
C GLY A 83 25.69 37.26 -2.53
N THR A 84 25.71 36.53 -3.65
CA THR A 84 24.46 36.14 -4.34
C THR A 84 23.83 34.85 -3.81
N GLN A 85 22.51 34.74 -4.00
CA GLN A 85 21.72 33.54 -3.73
C GLN A 85 21.31 32.89 -5.05
N GLN A 86 21.23 31.55 -5.06
CA GLN A 86 20.88 30.73 -6.20
C GLN A 86 20.07 29.51 -5.75
N GLU A 87 19.43 28.82 -6.70
CA GLU A 87 18.68 27.60 -6.45
C GLU A 87 19.12 26.45 -7.37
N LEU A 88 19.42 25.30 -6.79
CA LEU A 88 19.67 24.07 -7.55
C LEU A 88 18.41 23.21 -7.62
N GLU A 89 17.86 23.05 -8.82
CA GLU A 89 16.77 22.09 -9.07
C GLU A 89 17.30 20.66 -9.20
N VAL A 90 16.64 19.72 -8.52
CA VAL A 90 16.95 18.30 -8.56
C VAL A 90 15.68 17.50 -8.81
N PHE A 91 15.71 16.59 -9.78
CA PHE A 91 14.62 15.69 -10.11
C PHE A 91 14.98 14.26 -9.75
N VAL A 92 14.12 13.58 -9.01
CA VAL A 92 14.27 12.16 -8.66
C VAL A 92 13.20 11.37 -9.40
N ASN A 93 13.61 10.46 -10.29
CA ASN A 93 12.72 9.48 -10.91
C ASN A 93 12.35 8.40 -9.89
N VAL A 94 11.05 8.27 -9.64
CA VAL A 94 10.50 7.36 -8.63
C VAL A 94 9.71 6.20 -9.24
N GLN A 95 9.69 6.10 -10.57
CA GLN A 95 9.04 5.00 -11.27
C GLN A 95 9.66 3.65 -10.86
N GLY A 96 8.80 2.70 -10.48
CA GLY A 96 9.22 1.37 -10.03
C GLY A 96 9.82 1.33 -8.61
N LYS A 97 9.79 2.44 -7.86
CA LYS A 97 10.23 2.49 -6.46
C LYS A 97 9.02 2.43 -5.52
N THR A 98 9.24 1.95 -4.30
CA THR A 98 8.23 1.89 -3.22
C THR A 98 8.87 2.22 -1.88
N GLY A 99 8.07 2.68 -0.91
CA GLY A 99 8.54 2.94 0.45
C GLY A 99 9.37 4.22 0.58
N ILE A 100 10.27 4.24 1.56
CA ILE A 100 11.15 5.38 1.85
C ILE A 100 12.55 5.08 1.31
N PHE A 101 13.12 6.01 0.57
CA PHE A 101 14.52 5.92 0.14
C PHE A 101 15.18 7.29 0.07
N THR A 102 16.49 7.30 0.24
CA THR A 102 17.33 8.50 0.17
C THR A 102 18.26 8.42 -1.04
N LYS A 103 18.48 9.56 -1.68
CA LYS A 103 19.46 9.73 -2.76
C LYS A 103 20.37 10.89 -2.43
N SER A 104 21.65 10.74 -2.71
CA SER A 104 22.66 11.77 -2.54
C SER A 104 23.15 12.29 -3.89
N LEU A 105 23.60 13.54 -3.87
CA LEU A 105 24.31 14.22 -4.94
C LEU A 105 25.44 15.07 -4.34
N THR A 106 26.58 15.09 -5.03
CA THR A 106 27.77 15.84 -4.62
C THR A 106 27.96 17.03 -5.55
N VAL A 107 27.94 18.23 -4.99
CA VAL A 107 28.27 19.47 -5.71
C VAL A 107 29.76 19.73 -5.52
N VAL A 108 30.51 19.77 -6.62
CA VAL A 108 31.95 20.05 -6.61
C VAL A 108 32.17 21.49 -7.06
N SER A 109 32.76 22.30 -6.20
CA SER A 109 33.06 23.71 -6.44
C SER A 109 34.54 24.03 -6.23
N SER A 110 34.95 25.23 -6.62
CA SER A 110 36.29 25.77 -6.31
C SER A 110 36.58 25.91 -4.82
N LEU A 111 35.56 25.84 -3.95
CA LEU A 111 35.72 25.84 -2.50
C LEU A 111 35.81 24.44 -1.89
N GLY A 112 35.37 23.41 -2.61
CA GLY A 112 35.32 22.04 -2.12
C GLY A 112 34.03 21.32 -2.52
N LYS A 113 33.74 20.24 -1.80
CA LYS A 113 32.58 19.37 -2.06
C LYS A 113 31.48 19.61 -1.03
N ASN A 114 30.24 19.70 -1.49
CA ASN A 114 29.04 19.69 -0.66
C ASN A 114 28.22 18.44 -0.99
N GLU A 115 27.79 17.69 0.02
CA GLU A 115 26.86 16.57 -0.15
C GLU A 115 25.43 17.04 0.14
N LEU A 116 24.51 16.77 -0.78
CA LEU A 116 23.09 17.05 -0.63
C LEU A 116 22.31 15.75 -0.72
N THR A 117 21.22 15.65 0.02
CA THR A 117 20.40 14.46 0.12
C THR A 117 18.92 14.75 -0.08
N THR A 118 18.25 13.87 -0.80
CA THR A 118 16.81 13.90 -1.02
C THR A 118 16.19 12.61 -0.50
N THR A 119 15.23 12.69 0.42
CA THR A 119 14.41 11.54 0.85
C THR A 119 13.04 11.62 0.22
N VAL A 120 12.64 10.54 -0.44
CA VAL A 120 11.26 10.38 -0.95
C VAL A 120 10.57 9.29 -0.14
N GLU A 121 9.38 9.59 0.34
CA GLU A 121 8.43 8.63 0.91
C GLU A 121 7.28 8.44 -0.08
N ILE A 122 7.17 7.25 -0.67
CA ILE A 122 6.06 6.92 -1.58
C ILE A 122 4.95 6.26 -0.78
N ASP A 123 3.75 6.83 -0.86
CA ASP A 123 2.55 6.26 -0.22
C ASP A 123 2.32 4.82 -0.69
N ASN A 124 2.16 3.92 0.28
CA ASN A 124 1.71 2.56 0.00
C ASN A 124 0.18 2.58 -0.19
N PRO A 125 -0.34 2.30 -1.41
CA PRO A 125 -1.77 2.36 -1.68
C PRO A 125 -2.58 1.32 -0.88
N VAL A 126 -1.93 0.26 -0.36
CA VAL A 126 -2.56 -0.78 0.46
C VAL A 126 -2.71 -0.34 1.93
N LEU A 127 -1.78 0.48 2.43
CA LEU A 127 -1.75 0.88 3.84
C LEU A 127 -2.36 2.25 4.09
N ARG A 128 -2.56 3.07 3.06
CA ARG A 128 -3.20 4.37 3.24
C ARG A 128 -4.67 4.20 3.60
N GLU A 129 -5.16 5.00 4.53
CA GLU A 129 -6.59 5.11 4.73
C GLU A 129 -7.23 5.77 3.51
N MET A 130 -8.27 5.15 2.96
CA MET A 130 -9.08 5.78 1.92
C MET A 130 -9.86 6.97 2.51
N SER A 131 -9.81 8.11 1.83
CA SER A 131 -10.63 9.28 2.15
C SER A 131 -12.13 8.98 1.97
N PRO A 132 -13.03 9.74 2.62
CA PRO A 132 -14.47 9.58 2.43
C PRO A 132 -14.90 9.67 0.96
N ALA A 133 -14.33 10.61 0.21
CA ALA A 133 -14.63 10.79 -1.22
C ALA A 133 -14.17 9.59 -2.07
N GLU A 134 -13.03 8.98 -1.75
CA GLU A 134 -12.59 7.75 -2.43
C GLU A 134 -13.48 6.56 -2.11
N ARG A 135 -13.88 6.43 -0.84
CA ARG A 135 -14.83 5.38 -0.43
C ARG A 135 -16.16 5.53 -1.17
N GLU A 136 -16.68 6.75 -1.28
CA GLU A 136 -17.91 7.04 -2.01
C GLU A 136 -17.78 6.69 -3.50
N ARG A 137 -16.68 7.11 -4.15
CA ARG A 137 -16.42 6.73 -5.55
C ARG A 137 -16.35 5.22 -5.73
N ASN A 138 -15.66 4.51 -4.84
CA ASN A 138 -15.55 3.05 -4.90
C ASN A 138 -16.91 2.38 -4.72
N LEU A 139 -17.75 2.85 -3.78
CA LEU A 139 -19.11 2.35 -3.60
C LEU A 139 -19.97 2.60 -4.85
N PHE A 140 -19.85 3.76 -5.48
CA PHE A 140 -20.54 4.07 -6.71
C PHE A 140 -20.16 3.11 -7.85
N GLN A 141 -18.86 2.86 -8.03
CA GLN A 141 -18.39 1.89 -9.04
C GLN A 141 -18.86 0.46 -8.73
N SER A 142 -18.79 0.03 -7.47
CA SER A 142 -19.27 -1.29 -7.05
C SER A 142 -20.78 -1.46 -7.27
N LYS A 143 -21.59 -0.42 -7.07
CA LYS A 143 -23.02 -0.47 -7.40
C LYS A 143 -23.27 -0.59 -8.90
N LYS A 144 -22.47 0.09 -9.73
CA LYS A 144 -22.59 0.05 -11.20
C LYS A 144 -22.34 -1.35 -11.76
N ASN A 145 -21.34 -2.05 -11.24
CA ASN A 145 -21.06 -3.43 -11.64
C ASN A 145 -20.54 -4.27 -10.46
N ARG A 146 -21.48 -4.73 -9.63
CA ARG A 146 -21.19 -5.59 -8.47
C ARG A 146 -20.50 -6.91 -8.86
N GLN A 147 -20.74 -7.43 -10.08
CA GLN A 147 -20.13 -8.69 -10.52
C GLN A 147 -18.66 -8.56 -10.92
N ALA A 148 -18.16 -7.34 -11.19
CA ALA A 148 -16.78 -7.12 -11.63
C ALA A 148 -15.74 -7.67 -10.64
N ILE A 149 -16.08 -7.73 -9.35
CA ILE A 149 -15.19 -8.19 -8.28
C ILE A 149 -14.68 -9.62 -8.50
N PHE A 150 -15.43 -10.46 -9.24
CA PHE A 150 -15.04 -11.85 -9.52
C PHE A 150 -14.18 -12.02 -10.78
N THR A 151 -13.82 -10.92 -11.46
CA THR A 151 -13.15 -10.95 -12.76
C THR A 151 -11.81 -10.22 -12.72
N GLY A 152 -10.94 -10.49 -13.71
CA GLY A 152 -9.62 -9.89 -13.81
C GLY A 152 -8.77 -10.13 -12.55
N GLU A 153 -7.92 -9.16 -12.21
CA GLU A 153 -7.05 -9.21 -11.02
C GLU A 153 -7.86 -9.25 -9.70
N CYS A 154 -9.09 -8.73 -9.69
CA CYS A 154 -9.95 -8.80 -8.51
C CYS A 154 -10.36 -10.26 -8.20
N GLY A 155 -10.55 -11.07 -9.25
CA GLY A 155 -10.93 -12.48 -9.12
C GLY A 155 -9.89 -13.32 -8.37
N THR A 156 -8.61 -12.99 -8.44
CA THR A 156 -7.54 -13.69 -7.70
C THR A 156 -7.76 -13.69 -6.20
N CYS A 157 -8.36 -12.63 -5.66
CA CYS A 157 -8.66 -12.53 -4.23
C CYS A 157 -10.13 -12.82 -3.89
N HIS A 158 -11.06 -12.56 -4.82
CA HIS A 158 -12.50 -12.63 -4.52
C HIS A 158 -13.22 -13.85 -5.10
N ALA A 159 -12.62 -14.55 -6.06
CA ALA A 159 -13.20 -15.74 -6.70
C ALA A 159 -12.34 -16.98 -6.46
N GLU A 160 -11.03 -16.92 -6.75
CA GLU A 160 -10.13 -18.08 -6.65
C GLU A 160 -10.10 -18.72 -5.26
N PRO A 161 -10.10 -17.97 -4.14
CA PRO A 161 -10.07 -18.57 -2.80
C PRO A 161 -11.32 -19.38 -2.46
N THR A 162 -12.39 -19.25 -3.24
CA THR A 162 -13.63 -20.02 -3.06
C THR A 162 -13.56 -21.40 -3.71
N ARG A 163 -12.59 -21.62 -4.60
CA ARG A 163 -12.43 -22.88 -5.34
C ARG A 163 -12.27 -24.05 -4.37
N ASN A 164 -13.01 -25.13 -4.60
CA ASN A 164 -12.99 -26.35 -3.79
C ASN A 164 -13.33 -26.17 -2.30
N LYS A 165 -13.93 -25.03 -1.92
CA LYS A 165 -14.43 -24.81 -0.56
C LYS A 165 -15.94 -25.04 -0.48
N TYR A 166 -16.40 -25.50 0.69
CA TYR A 166 -17.79 -25.87 0.94
C TYR A 166 -18.19 -25.50 2.38
N GLY A 167 -19.48 -25.26 2.63
CA GLY A 167 -20.00 -25.00 3.96
C GLY A 167 -19.27 -23.84 4.70
N PRO A 168 -18.83 -24.01 5.96
CA PRO A 168 -18.18 -22.94 6.73
C PRO A 168 -16.90 -22.37 6.10
N SER A 169 -16.05 -23.20 5.49
CA SER A 169 -14.80 -22.71 4.87
C SER A 169 -15.07 -21.86 3.63
N LEU A 170 -16.20 -22.12 2.96
CA LEU A 170 -16.67 -21.29 1.86
C LEU A 170 -17.23 -19.96 2.34
N TYR A 171 -17.97 -19.96 3.46
CA TYR A 171 -18.46 -18.72 4.08
C TYR A 171 -17.30 -17.78 4.42
N GLU A 172 -16.25 -18.28 5.05
CA GLU A 172 -15.07 -17.49 5.40
C GLU A 172 -14.42 -16.86 4.15
N ALA A 173 -14.27 -17.65 3.09
CA ALA A 173 -13.60 -17.21 1.86
C ALA A 173 -14.44 -16.28 0.98
N ALA A 174 -15.78 -16.37 1.01
CA ALA A 174 -16.66 -15.64 0.10
C ALA A 174 -17.49 -14.55 0.77
N CYS A 175 -17.95 -14.78 2.01
CA CYS A 175 -18.93 -13.95 2.70
C CYS A 175 -18.29 -13.16 3.85
N GLY A 176 -17.41 -13.79 4.62
CA GLY A 176 -16.75 -13.20 5.79
C GLY A 176 -15.97 -11.94 5.48
N ILE A 177 -15.35 -11.88 4.29
CA ILE A 177 -14.59 -10.70 3.82
C ILE A 177 -15.43 -9.42 3.82
N CYS A 178 -16.76 -9.52 3.62
CA CYS A 178 -17.65 -8.35 3.69
C CYS A 178 -18.43 -8.30 5.01
N HIS A 179 -18.96 -9.43 5.45
CA HIS A 179 -19.87 -9.48 6.60
C HIS A 179 -19.16 -9.49 7.96
N GLU A 180 -17.86 -9.77 8.00
CA GLU A 180 -17.06 -9.86 9.22
C GLU A 180 -15.81 -8.96 9.19
N ALA A 181 -15.70 -8.09 8.18
CA ALA A 181 -14.62 -7.12 8.09
C ALA A 181 -14.61 -6.17 9.30
N ARG A 182 -13.42 -5.94 9.87
CA ARG A 182 -13.22 -4.94 10.94
C ARG A 182 -13.73 -3.54 10.57
N HIS A 183 -13.57 -3.18 9.30
CA HIS A 183 -14.00 -1.89 8.73
C HIS A 183 -15.15 -2.07 7.72
N ARG A 184 -16.18 -2.82 8.12
CA ARG A 184 -17.38 -3.08 7.31
C ARG A 184 -18.14 -1.79 7.01
N ALA A 185 -18.58 -1.62 5.76
CA ALA A 185 -19.47 -0.50 5.40
C ALA A 185 -20.81 -0.63 6.13
N ALA A 186 -21.36 0.49 6.63
CA ALA A 186 -22.59 0.49 7.45
C ALA A 186 -23.80 -0.21 6.78
N MET A 187 -23.85 -0.20 5.44
CA MET A 187 -24.93 -0.85 4.67
C MET A 187 -24.81 -2.38 4.58
N VAL A 188 -23.67 -2.96 4.96
CA VAL A 188 -23.45 -4.42 4.93
C VAL A 188 -23.90 -4.98 6.29
N PRO A 189 -24.93 -5.84 6.32
CA PRO A 189 -25.48 -6.34 7.57
C PRO A 189 -24.53 -7.32 8.25
N ASP A 190 -24.64 -7.39 9.57
CA ASP A 190 -24.07 -8.50 10.35
C ASP A 190 -24.92 -9.76 10.15
N LEU A 191 -24.28 -10.89 9.87
CA LEU A 191 -24.97 -12.15 9.62
C LEU A 191 -25.00 -13.08 10.85
N LYS A 192 -24.22 -12.81 11.91
CA LYS A 192 -24.07 -13.75 13.03
C LYS A 192 -25.39 -14.12 13.69
N GLY A 193 -26.29 -13.14 13.89
CA GLY A 193 -27.62 -13.38 14.45
C GLY A 193 -28.62 -14.05 13.49
N LYS A 194 -28.30 -14.11 12.19
CA LYS A 194 -29.12 -14.74 11.15
C LYS A 194 -28.75 -16.20 10.89
N ILE A 195 -27.51 -16.56 11.19
CA ILE A 195 -27.01 -17.93 11.07
C ILE A 195 -27.80 -18.83 12.02
N LYS A 196 -28.29 -19.95 11.49
CA LYS A 196 -29.18 -20.92 12.16
C LYS A 196 -30.55 -20.38 12.60
N SER A 197 -30.93 -19.16 12.26
CA SER A 197 -32.26 -18.60 12.53
C SER A 197 -33.12 -18.42 11.27
N GLU A 198 -32.50 -18.04 10.14
CA GLU A 198 -33.18 -17.85 8.86
C GLU A 198 -33.33 -19.14 8.04
N SER A 199 -34.31 -19.18 7.14
CA SER A 199 -34.61 -20.37 6.33
C SER A 199 -33.58 -20.66 5.23
N ALA A 200 -33.55 -21.90 4.73
CA ALA A 200 -32.72 -22.25 3.58
C ALA A 200 -33.08 -21.44 2.32
N ALA A 201 -34.36 -21.11 2.13
CA ALA A 201 -34.82 -20.28 1.03
C ALA A 201 -34.28 -18.84 1.13
N TYR A 202 -34.27 -18.26 2.34
CA TYR A 202 -33.69 -16.94 2.59
C TYR A 202 -32.23 -16.90 2.15
N TRP A 203 -31.41 -17.84 2.63
CA TRP A 203 -29.99 -17.88 2.28
C TRP A 203 -29.78 -18.13 0.79
N ARG A 204 -30.52 -19.05 0.18
CA ARG A 204 -30.39 -19.37 -1.24
C ARG A 204 -30.70 -18.15 -2.11
N GLN A 205 -31.72 -17.36 -1.78
CA GLN A 205 -32.07 -16.14 -2.52
C GLN A 205 -30.88 -15.17 -2.57
N TRP A 206 -30.35 -14.79 -1.40
CA TRP A 206 -29.30 -13.78 -1.32
C TRP A 206 -27.96 -14.27 -1.85
N ILE A 207 -27.59 -15.53 -1.60
CA ILE A 207 -26.32 -16.08 -2.11
C ILE A 207 -26.37 -16.21 -3.63
N THR A 208 -27.49 -16.68 -4.18
CA THR A 208 -27.59 -16.93 -5.63
C THR A 208 -27.61 -15.62 -6.40
N HIS A 209 -28.50 -14.69 -6.02
CA HIS A 209 -28.84 -13.49 -6.81
C HIS A 209 -28.17 -12.20 -6.32
N GLY A 210 -27.51 -12.26 -5.16
CA GLY A 210 -27.01 -11.08 -4.46
C GLY A 210 -28.13 -10.15 -4.02
N LYS A 211 -27.79 -8.88 -3.76
CA LYS A 211 -28.78 -7.81 -3.45
C LYS A 211 -28.87 -6.78 -4.56
N GLU A 212 -30.00 -6.76 -5.26
CA GLU A 212 -30.30 -5.74 -6.28
C GLU A 212 -30.25 -4.33 -5.69
N GLY A 213 -29.74 -3.36 -6.47
CA GLY A 213 -29.47 -2.00 -6.03
C GLY A 213 -28.38 -1.86 -4.94
N GLY A 214 -27.84 -2.97 -4.46
CA GLY A 214 -26.77 -3.05 -3.48
C GLY A 214 -25.42 -3.41 -4.10
N ILE A 215 -24.42 -3.51 -3.21
CA ILE A 215 -23.05 -3.90 -3.58
C ILE A 215 -22.81 -5.41 -3.43
N MET A 216 -23.77 -6.17 -2.89
CA MET A 216 -23.62 -7.62 -2.72
C MET A 216 -23.83 -8.30 -4.08
N PRO A 217 -22.80 -8.95 -4.65
CA PRO A 217 -22.90 -9.59 -5.94
C PRO A 217 -23.68 -10.90 -5.87
N ALA A 218 -24.15 -11.35 -7.02
CA ALA A 218 -24.65 -12.70 -7.19
C ALA A 218 -23.49 -13.71 -7.18
N PHE A 219 -23.52 -14.74 -6.34
CA PHE A 219 -22.41 -15.70 -6.25
C PHE A 219 -22.60 -16.93 -7.13
N ALA A 220 -23.78 -17.17 -7.67
CA ALA A 220 -24.02 -18.32 -8.54
C ALA A 220 -23.30 -18.19 -9.87
N ALA A 221 -22.70 -19.29 -10.34
CA ALA A 221 -22.08 -19.37 -11.66
C ALA A 221 -23.04 -18.99 -12.81
N SER A 222 -24.34 -19.29 -12.66
CA SER A 222 -25.38 -18.87 -13.60
C SER A 222 -25.54 -17.35 -13.71
N GLU A 223 -25.06 -16.59 -12.72
CA GLU A 223 -25.09 -15.12 -12.68
C GLU A 223 -23.68 -14.51 -12.69
N LYS A 224 -22.73 -15.23 -13.30
CA LYS A 224 -21.32 -14.81 -13.41
C LYS A 224 -20.61 -14.70 -12.05
N GLY A 225 -21.11 -15.39 -11.02
CA GLY A 225 -20.44 -15.56 -9.73
C GLY A 225 -19.52 -16.79 -9.71
N PRO A 226 -18.71 -16.98 -8.65
CA PRO A 226 -17.69 -18.02 -8.63
C PRO A 226 -18.19 -19.40 -8.16
N LEU A 227 -19.42 -19.49 -7.63
CA LEU A 227 -19.88 -20.68 -6.91
C LEU A 227 -20.73 -21.61 -7.76
N SER A 228 -20.46 -22.91 -7.65
CA SER A 228 -21.30 -23.96 -8.22
C SER A 228 -22.57 -24.18 -7.40
N GLY A 229 -23.55 -24.89 -7.97
CA GLY A 229 -24.78 -25.25 -7.26
C GLY A 229 -24.53 -26.12 -6.01
N SER A 230 -23.51 -27.00 -6.05
CA SER A 230 -23.15 -27.83 -4.89
C SER A 230 -22.54 -26.98 -3.78
N GLN A 231 -21.66 -26.04 -4.12
CA GLN A 231 -21.09 -25.08 -3.18
C GLN A 231 -22.18 -24.26 -2.48
N ILE A 232 -23.11 -23.68 -3.25
CA ILE A 232 -24.25 -22.93 -2.70
C ILE A 232 -25.09 -23.82 -1.78
N SER A 233 -25.35 -25.07 -2.18
CA SER A 233 -26.19 -25.99 -1.38
C SER A 233 -25.54 -26.31 -0.03
N THR A 234 -24.24 -26.60 0.00
CA THR A 234 -23.50 -26.86 1.25
C THR A 234 -23.43 -25.61 2.14
N LEU A 235 -23.27 -24.43 1.54
CA LEU A 235 -23.23 -23.17 2.26
C LEU A 235 -24.60 -22.86 2.89
N VAL A 236 -25.68 -23.00 2.12
CA VAL A 236 -27.04 -22.84 2.63
C VAL A 236 -27.31 -23.81 3.77
N HIS A 237 -26.91 -25.07 3.67
CA HIS A 237 -27.06 -26.04 4.75
C HIS A 237 -26.28 -25.62 6.02
N ALA A 238 -25.07 -25.09 5.84
CA ALA A 238 -24.27 -24.59 6.95
C ALA A 238 -24.90 -23.36 7.63
N LEU A 239 -25.59 -22.48 6.89
CA LEU A 239 -26.11 -21.21 7.42
C LEU A 239 -27.58 -21.28 7.88
N ALA A 240 -28.40 -22.13 7.29
CA ALA A 240 -29.83 -22.16 7.53
C ALA A 240 -30.19 -22.71 8.91
N LYS A 241 -31.36 -22.29 9.40
CA LYS A 241 -32.07 -22.91 10.51
C LYS A 241 -32.20 -24.41 10.24
N PRO A 242 -31.85 -25.28 11.21
CA PRO A 242 -32.06 -26.71 11.08
C PRO A 242 -33.55 -26.98 10.80
N GLU A 243 -33.84 -27.72 9.73
CA GLU A 243 -35.20 -28.21 9.53
C GLU A 243 -35.53 -29.24 10.62
N PRO A 244 -36.75 -29.22 11.17
CA PRO A 244 -37.17 -30.24 12.10
C PRO A 244 -37.08 -31.60 11.40
N GLU A 245 -36.51 -32.61 12.07
CA GLU A 245 -36.41 -33.95 11.48
C GLU A 245 -37.79 -34.47 11.09
N THR A 246 -38.08 -34.47 9.79
CA THR A 246 -39.26 -35.18 9.28
C THR A 246 -39.01 -36.67 9.49
N LYS A 247 -39.77 -37.32 10.39
CA LYS A 247 -39.76 -38.77 10.60
C LYS A 247 -39.61 -39.47 9.24
N LYS A 248 -38.47 -40.15 9.03
CA LYS A 248 -38.22 -40.98 7.85
C LYS A 248 -39.44 -41.88 7.62
N ARG A 249 -40.22 -41.63 6.57
CA ARG A 249 -41.17 -42.64 6.09
C ARG A 249 -40.34 -43.85 5.69
N LYS A 250 -40.54 -44.99 6.37
CA LYS A 250 -39.99 -46.29 5.98
C LYS A 250 -40.53 -46.64 4.59
N GLY A 251 -39.87 -46.15 3.55
CA GLY A 251 -40.17 -46.45 2.15
C GLY A 251 -39.51 -47.77 1.77
N VAL A 252 -40.35 -48.77 1.56
CA VAL A 252 -40.06 -50.13 1.09
C VAL A 252 -39.09 -50.11 -0.09
N ILE A 253 -37.95 -50.81 0.04
CA ILE A 253 -37.11 -51.18 -1.10
C ILE A 253 -37.89 -52.27 -1.87
N ARG A 254 -38.57 -51.91 -2.96
CA ARG A 254 -38.98 -52.91 -3.96
C ARG A 254 -37.78 -53.15 -4.86
N SER A 255 -37.14 -54.31 -4.71
CA SER A 255 -36.09 -54.76 -5.61
C SER A 255 -36.67 -54.93 -7.01
N PHE A 256 -36.25 -54.08 -7.94
CA PHE A 256 -36.30 -54.40 -9.36
C PHE A 256 -35.00 -55.11 -9.70
N GLY A 257 -35.06 -56.44 -9.75
CA GLY A 257 -33.94 -57.29 -10.11
C GLY A 257 -34.41 -58.48 -10.94
N THR A 258 -34.36 -58.34 -12.26
CA THR A 258 -34.05 -59.40 -13.23
C THR A 258 -33.47 -58.67 -14.46
N PRO A 259 -32.45 -59.20 -15.16
CA PRO A 259 -32.35 -60.60 -15.57
C PRO A 259 -30.95 -61.24 -15.45
N ARG A 260 -30.87 -62.58 -15.46
CA ARG A 260 -29.66 -63.24 -15.98
C ARG A 260 -29.98 -64.53 -16.73
N SER A 261 -29.55 -64.47 -17.99
CA SER A 261 -29.28 -65.50 -18.99
C SER A 261 -28.89 -66.88 -18.45
N GLY A 262 -29.44 -67.92 -19.08
CA GLY A 262 -28.95 -69.30 -19.01
C GLY A 262 -29.06 -69.96 -20.39
N ILE A 263 -27.99 -69.90 -21.17
CA ILE A 263 -27.75 -70.74 -22.34
C ILE A 263 -27.33 -72.13 -21.86
N LYS A 264 -28.11 -73.15 -22.23
CA LYS A 264 -27.78 -74.60 -22.36
C LYS A 264 -28.87 -75.17 -23.28
N LYS A 265 -28.65 -75.93 -24.36
CA LYS A 265 -27.54 -76.68 -24.95
C LYS A 265 -27.61 -76.50 -26.46
#